data_AF-A0A316C1W8-F1
#
_entry.id   AF-A0A316C1W8-F1
#
_cell.length_a   1.000
_cell.length_b   1.000
_cell.length_c   1.000
_cell.angle_alpha   90.00
_cell.angle_beta   90.00
_cell.angle_gamma   90.00
#
_symmetry.space_group_name_H-M   'P 1'
#
loop_
_entity.id
_entity.type
_entity.pdbx_description
1 polymer ?
#
loop_
_entity_poly.entity_id
_entity_poly.type
_entity_poly.pdbx_seq_one_letter_code
_entity_poly.pdbx_strand_id
1 'polypeptide(L)'
;MRHEEVEEDLWPLICDFFFWFSRFESALKENNWLQSKTVNATALADWKGFVEAYGGDYVPSNAAGRLVVANPQKQIVGDAGLTFTEVTFTDSASQLDRVTLLLKTVRNNLFHGGKHGSAYWDDPERIRLLLPLCITVLGELAEFGGMQADYTGYY
;
A
#
# COMPACT_ATOMS: atom_id res chain seq x y z
N MET A 1 13.11 0.75 -13.33
CA MET A 1 13.35 2.13 -12.94
C MET A 1 14.74 2.34 -12.35
N ARG A 2 15.63 2.98 -13.11
CA ARG A 2 16.89 3.51 -12.57
C ARG A 2 16.65 4.91 -12.00
N HIS A 3 17.49 5.34 -11.05
CA HIS A 3 17.30 6.62 -10.36
C HIS A 3 17.30 7.80 -11.35
N GLU A 4 18.21 7.79 -12.32
CA GLU A 4 18.34 8.82 -13.36
C GLU A 4 17.20 8.82 -14.41
N GLU A 5 16.34 7.80 -14.40
CA GLU A 5 15.17 7.70 -15.30
C GLU A 5 13.89 8.22 -14.65
N VAL A 6 13.91 8.50 -13.35
CA VAL A 6 12.75 9.02 -12.63
C VAL A 6 12.56 10.49 -12.97
N GLU A 7 11.38 10.83 -13.50
CA GLU A 7 11.00 12.21 -13.77
C GLU A 7 11.01 13.05 -12.47
N GLU A 8 11.46 14.30 -12.55
CA GLU A 8 11.74 15.13 -11.37
C GLU A 8 10.51 15.32 -10.46
N ASP A 9 9.32 15.41 -11.05
CA ASP A 9 8.05 15.57 -10.35
C ASP A 9 7.57 14.29 -9.64
N LEU A 10 8.11 13.12 -9.99
CA LEU A 10 7.77 11.86 -9.32
C LEU A 10 8.51 11.69 -8.00
N TRP A 11 9.69 12.28 -7.83
CA TRP A 11 10.48 12.11 -6.61
C TRP A 11 9.74 12.56 -5.33
N PRO A 12 9.09 13.74 -5.28
CA PRO A 12 8.26 14.11 -4.14
C PRO A 12 7.17 13.09 -3.84
N LEU A 13 6.45 12.61 -4.87
CA LEU A 13 5.38 11.62 -4.70
C LEU A 13 5.89 10.28 -4.16
N ILE A 14 7.04 9.83 -4.65
CA ILE A 14 7.70 8.60 -4.19
C ILE A 14 8.08 8.75 -2.71
N CYS A 15 8.75 9.86 -2.36
CA CYS A 15 9.15 10.15 -0.99
C CYS A 15 7.94 10.22 -0.04
N ASP A 16 6.90 10.97 -0.42
CA ASP A 16 5.68 11.11 0.37
C ASP A 16 4.98 9.76 0.54
N PHE A 17 4.88 8.96 -0.51
CA PHE A 17 4.26 7.64 -0.42
C PHE A 17 4.99 6.73 0.57
N PHE A 18 6.32 6.62 0.48
CA PHE A 18 7.08 5.78 1.42
C PHE A 18 7.02 6.34 2.85
N PHE A 19 7.07 7.65 3.01
CA PHE A 19 6.92 8.30 4.31
C PHE A 19 5.57 7.96 4.94
N TRP A 20 4.46 8.23 4.24
CA TRP A 20 3.11 8.02 4.75
C TRP A 20 2.77 6.53 4.92
N PHE A 21 3.26 5.66 4.04
CA PHE A 21 3.13 4.21 4.22
C PHE A 21 3.81 3.76 5.52
N SER A 22 5.03 4.25 5.77
CA SER A 22 5.79 3.93 7.00
C SER A 22 5.12 4.52 8.24
N ARG A 23 4.55 5.73 8.15
CA ARG A 23 3.78 6.35 9.24
C ARG A 23 2.51 5.56 9.56
N PHE A 24 1.83 5.03 8.56
CA PHE A 24 0.67 4.16 8.78
C PHE A 24 1.06 2.86 9.50
N GLU A 25 2.14 2.20 9.07
CA GLU A 25 2.64 1.01 9.79
C GLU A 25 3.11 1.34 11.21
N SER A 26 3.65 2.54 11.43
CA SER A 26 3.96 3.03 12.78
C SER A 26 2.68 3.17 13.61
N ALA A 27 1.65 3.84 13.08
CA ALA A 27 0.38 4.08 13.75
C ALA A 27 -0.32 2.76 14.11
N LEU A 28 -0.30 1.76 13.22
CA LEU A 28 -0.77 0.41 13.52
C LEU A 28 -0.09 -0.16 14.78
N LYS A 29 1.24 -0.06 14.86
CA LYS A 29 2.00 -0.60 15.99
C LYS A 29 1.72 0.15 17.30
N GLU A 30 1.66 1.48 17.28
CA GLU A 30 1.32 2.28 18.47
C GLU A 30 -0.10 1.96 18.97
N ASN A 31 -1.00 1.59 18.05
CA ASN A 31 -2.36 1.14 18.36
C ASN A 31 -2.47 -0.38 18.59
N ASN A 32 -1.34 -1.03 18.90
CA ASN A 32 -1.25 -2.45 19.30
C ASN A 32 -1.72 -3.46 18.24
N TRP A 33 -1.74 -3.06 16.96
CA TRP A 33 -1.87 -3.95 15.80
C TRP A 33 -0.51 -4.56 15.49
N LEU A 34 -0.14 -5.57 16.28
CA LEU A 34 1.14 -6.27 16.22
C LEU A 34 0.95 -7.74 15.85
N GLN A 35 1.75 -8.24 14.90
CA GLN A 35 1.70 -9.66 14.50
C GLN A 35 2.08 -10.59 15.66
N SER A 36 2.85 -10.09 16.63
CA SER A 36 3.18 -10.76 17.89
C SER A 36 3.25 -9.74 19.02
N LYS A 37 2.61 -10.07 20.15
CA LYS A 37 2.66 -9.28 21.40
C LYS A 37 3.59 -9.90 22.45
N THR A 38 4.35 -10.94 22.06
CA THR A 38 5.30 -11.62 22.93
C THR A 38 6.50 -10.71 23.22
N VAL A 39 6.91 -10.62 24.48
CA VAL A 39 8.10 -9.86 24.90
C VAL A 39 9.33 -10.34 24.12
N ASN A 40 10.14 -9.39 23.63
CA ASN A 40 11.33 -9.60 22.78
C ASN A 40 11.07 -10.10 21.35
N ALA A 41 9.82 -10.25 20.90
CA ALA A 41 9.53 -10.49 19.49
C ALA A 41 9.75 -9.22 18.65
N THR A 42 10.05 -9.38 17.36
CA THR A 42 10.10 -8.25 16.42
C THR A 42 8.71 -7.61 16.28
N ALA A 43 8.63 -6.29 16.49
CA ALA A 43 7.39 -5.54 16.35
C ALA A 43 7.07 -5.26 14.87
N LEU A 44 6.25 -6.13 14.26
CA LEU A 44 5.74 -5.98 12.90
C LEU A 44 4.27 -5.54 12.92
N ALA A 45 3.91 -4.62 12.03
CA ALA A 45 2.54 -4.14 11.89
C ALA A 45 1.61 -5.26 11.41
N ASP A 46 0.44 -5.36 12.04
CA ASP A 46 -0.58 -6.36 11.71
C ASP A 46 -1.71 -5.76 10.86
N TRP A 47 -1.44 -5.61 9.56
CA TRP A 47 -2.46 -5.26 8.57
C TRP A 47 -3.62 -6.25 8.55
N LYS A 48 -3.36 -7.54 8.81
CA LYS A 48 -4.39 -8.58 8.75
C LYS A 48 -5.37 -8.41 9.90
N GLY A 49 -4.88 -8.25 11.13
CA GLY A 49 -5.72 -7.96 12.29
C GLY A 49 -6.55 -6.69 12.11
N PHE A 50 -5.96 -5.64 11.52
CA PHE A 50 -6.69 -4.41 11.19
C PHE A 50 -7.85 -4.67 10.20
N VAL A 51 -7.60 -5.41 9.12
CA VAL A 51 -8.62 -5.80 8.13
C VAL A 51 -9.70 -6.67 8.75
N GLU A 52 -9.35 -7.64 9.60
CA GLU A 52 -10.30 -8.52 10.28
C GLU A 52 -11.21 -7.75 11.24
N ALA A 53 -10.67 -6.75 11.94
CA ALA A 53 -11.42 -5.94 12.89
C ALA A 53 -12.40 -4.98 12.22
N TYR A 54 -11.99 -4.34 11.11
CA TYR A 54 -12.76 -3.24 10.52
C TYR A 54 -13.36 -3.55 9.14
N GLY A 55 -13.06 -4.72 8.56
CA GLY A 55 -13.44 -5.04 7.19
C GLY A 55 -14.95 -5.09 6.94
N GLY A 56 -15.75 -5.38 7.97
CA GLY A 56 -17.22 -5.40 7.88
C GLY A 56 -17.86 -4.02 7.82
N ASP A 57 -17.22 -3.00 8.43
CA ASP A 57 -17.75 -1.64 8.55
C ASP A 57 -17.14 -0.66 7.54
N TYR A 58 -16.07 -1.07 6.85
CA TYR A 58 -15.37 -0.21 5.92
C TYR A 58 -16.17 0.08 4.65
N VAL A 59 -16.45 1.36 4.42
CA VAL A 59 -17.02 1.88 3.18
C VAL A 59 -15.91 2.57 2.37
N PRO A 60 -15.63 2.14 1.13
CA PRO A 60 -14.55 2.71 0.34
C PRO A 60 -14.85 4.16 -0.06
N SER A 61 -13.84 5.01 0.07
CA SER A 61 -13.85 6.38 -0.47
C SER A 61 -13.75 6.38 -2.01
N ASN A 62 -13.85 7.56 -2.61
CA ASN A 62 -13.57 7.71 -4.05
C ASN A 62 -12.13 7.31 -4.40
N ALA A 63 -11.15 7.69 -3.57
CA ALA A 63 -9.75 7.35 -3.80
C ALA A 63 -9.52 5.82 -3.70
N ALA A 64 -10.10 5.18 -2.69
CA ALA A 64 -10.07 3.74 -2.52
C ALA A 64 -10.70 3.00 -3.71
N GLY A 65 -11.89 3.45 -4.15
CA GLY A 65 -12.56 2.90 -5.34
C GLY A 65 -11.71 3.06 -6.61
N ARG A 66 -11.08 4.23 -6.81
CA ARG A 66 -10.18 4.46 -7.95
C ARG A 66 -8.92 3.60 -7.89
N LEU A 67 -8.37 3.34 -6.70
CA LEU A 67 -7.23 2.44 -6.52
C LEU A 67 -7.61 0.99 -6.90
N VAL A 68 -8.79 0.54 -6.48
CA VAL A 68 -9.32 -0.78 -6.84
C VAL A 68 -9.53 -0.90 -8.36
N VAL A 69 -10.11 0.12 -8.99
CA VAL A 69 -10.28 0.16 -10.46
C VAL A 69 -8.93 0.20 -11.18
N ALA A 70 -7.93 0.89 -10.62
CA ALA A 70 -6.59 0.89 -11.19
C ALA A 70 -5.99 -0.53 -11.15
N ASN A 71 -6.16 -1.30 -10.08
CA ASN A 71 -5.69 -2.69 -9.98
C ASN A 71 -4.19 -2.86 -10.33
N PRO A 72 -3.26 -2.27 -9.53
CA PRO A 72 -1.83 -2.42 -9.79
C PRO A 72 -1.35 -3.87 -9.82
N GLN A 73 -0.50 -4.20 -10.80
CA GLN A 73 0.01 -5.55 -10.99
C GLN A 73 0.89 -5.99 -9.82
N LYS A 74 0.74 -7.23 -9.38
CA LYS A 74 1.63 -7.85 -8.39
C LYS A 74 2.77 -8.60 -9.06
N GLN A 75 3.97 -8.46 -8.51
CA GLN A 75 5.09 -9.32 -8.86
C GLN A 75 4.89 -10.71 -8.24
N ILE A 76 5.15 -11.75 -9.02
CA ILE A 76 5.06 -13.16 -8.63
C ILE A 76 6.29 -13.92 -9.11
N VAL A 77 6.52 -15.11 -8.56
CA VAL A 77 7.49 -16.06 -9.10
C VAL A 77 6.84 -16.84 -10.25
N GLY A 78 7.40 -16.74 -11.45
CA GLY A 78 7.04 -17.54 -12.62
C GLY A 78 8.15 -18.51 -13.02
N ASP A 79 7.94 -19.22 -14.13
CA ASP A 79 8.79 -20.36 -14.54
C ASP A 79 10.27 -20.01 -14.79
N ALA A 80 10.54 -18.78 -15.22
CA ALA A 80 11.89 -18.30 -15.56
C ALA A 80 12.40 -17.17 -14.64
N GLY A 81 11.75 -16.96 -13.49
CA GLY A 81 12.08 -15.88 -12.56
C GLY A 81 10.86 -15.02 -12.22
N LEU A 82 11.09 -13.76 -11.86
CA LEU A 82 10.00 -12.87 -11.47
C LEU A 82 9.19 -12.41 -12.69
N THR A 83 7.87 -12.46 -12.59
CA THR A 83 6.91 -11.95 -13.58
C THR A 83 5.82 -11.14 -12.88
N PHE A 84 4.91 -10.54 -13.64
CA PHE A 84 3.80 -9.75 -13.12
C PHE A 84 2.46 -10.32 -13.56
N THR A 85 1.47 -10.18 -12.68
CA THR A 85 0.07 -10.53 -12.97
C THR A 85 -0.85 -9.51 -12.33
N GLU A 86 -2.09 -9.44 -12.81
CA GLU A 86 -3.15 -8.70 -12.13
C GLU A 86 -3.36 -9.23 -10.71
N VAL A 87 -3.73 -8.33 -9.79
CA VAL A 87 -4.18 -8.74 -8.47
C VAL A 87 -5.58 -9.33 -8.61
N THR A 88 -5.74 -10.52 -8.05
CA THR A 88 -7.02 -11.21 -7.92
C THR A 88 -7.47 -11.15 -6.47
N PHE A 89 -8.79 -11.02 -6.28
CA PHE A 89 -9.42 -11.01 -4.97
C PHE A 89 -10.29 -12.25 -4.83
N THR A 90 -10.42 -12.77 -3.61
CA THR A 90 -11.42 -13.80 -3.34
C THR A 90 -12.81 -13.19 -3.34
N ASP A 91 -13.84 -13.99 -3.60
CA ASP A 91 -15.24 -13.53 -3.57
C ASP A 91 -15.64 -12.98 -2.20
N SER A 92 -15.00 -13.48 -1.13
CA SER A 92 -15.20 -13.04 0.24
C SER A 92 -14.33 -11.86 0.67
N ALA A 93 -13.45 -11.33 -0.20
CA ALA A 93 -12.56 -10.24 0.15
C ALA A 93 -13.36 -8.95 0.39
N SER A 94 -13.28 -8.42 1.61
CA SER A 94 -13.87 -7.14 1.98
C SER A 94 -13.23 -5.99 1.18
N GLN A 95 -13.90 -4.84 1.09
CA GLN A 95 -13.31 -3.69 0.41
C GLN A 95 -12.00 -3.25 1.07
N LEU A 96 -11.91 -3.39 2.41
CA LEU A 96 -10.69 -3.05 3.16
C LEU A 96 -9.53 -4.00 2.83
N ASP A 97 -9.81 -5.30 2.70
CA ASP A 97 -8.81 -6.30 2.28
C ASP A 97 -8.25 -5.95 0.89
N ARG A 98 -9.15 -5.64 -0.06
CA ARG A 98 -8.76 -5.26 -1.43
C ARG A 98 -7.85 -4.05 -1.42
N VAL A 99 -8.26 -2.98 -0.75
CA VAL A 99 -7.52 -1.71 -0.70
C VAL A 99 -6.15 -1.89 -0.04
N THR A 100 -6.09 -2.55 1.12
CA THR A 100 -4.82 -2.77 1.84
C THR A 100 -3.86 -3.68 1.06
N LEU A 101 -4.37 -4.70 0.36
CA LEU A 101 -3.57 -5.52 -0.54
C LEU A 101 -2.96 -4.67 -1.68
N LEU A 102 -3.74 -3.76 -2.28
CA LEU A 102 -3.26 -2.91 -3.36
C LEU A 102 -2.23 -1.88 -2.88
N LEU A 103 -2.41 -1.26 -1.71
CA LEU A 103 -1.40 -0.38 -1.10
C LEU A 103 -0.05 -1.09 -0.94
N LYS A 104 -0.08 -2.31 -0.39
CA LYS A 104 1.10 -3.15 -0.22
C LYS A 104 1.71 -3.58 -1.56
N THR A 105 0.87 -3.79 -2.57
CA THR A 105 1.30 -4.13 -3.93
C THR A 105 2.07 -2.97 -4.57
N VAL A 106 1.57 -1.74 -4.46
CA VAL A 106 2.29 -0.54 -4.92
C VAL A 106 3.63 -0.41 -4.19
N ARG A 107 3.62 -0.51 -2.86
CA ARG A 107 4.85 -0.45 -2.05
C ARG A 107 5.87 -1.49 -2.48
N ASN A 108 5.44 -2.72 -2.75
CA ASN A 108 6.34 -3.82 -3.09
C ASN A 108 6.93 -3.71 -4.50
N ASN A 109 6.23 -3.10 -5.45
CA ASN A 109 6.57 -3.22 -6.87
C ASN A 109 7.05 -1.91 -7.52
N LEU A 110 6.93 -0.76 -6.83
CA LEU A 110 7.18 0.57 -7.39
C LEU A 110 8.49 0.71 -8.18
N PHE A 111 9.58 0.07 -7.73
CA PHE A 111 10.89 0.13 -8.40
C PHE A 111 11.24 -1.09 -9.26
N HIS A 112 10.31 -2.03 -9.45
CA HIS A 112 10.58 -3.35 -10.02
C HIS A 112 10.26 -3.49 -11.52
N GLY A 113 9.90 -2.41 -12.22
CA GLY A 113 9.59 -2.43 -13.66
C GLY A 113 10.76 -2.83 -14.56
N GLY A 114 11.85 -2.06 -14.50
CA GLY A 114 12.95 -2.15 -15.47
C GLY A 114 13.80 -3.43 -15.49
N LYS A 115 13.78 -4.28 -14.46
CA LYS A 115 14.57 -5.54 -14.46
C LYS A 115 13.78 -6.76 -14.97
N HIS A 116 12.46 -6.68 -14.96
CA HIS A 116 11.58 -7.83 -15.22
C HIS A 116 10.54 -7.57 -16.32
N GLY A 117 10.72 -6.51 -17.11
CA GLY A 117 9.95 -6.26 -18.33
C GLY A 117 8.52 -5.77 -18.10
N SER A 118 8.21 -5.18 -16.94
CA SER A 118 6.90 -4.59 -16.72
C SER A 118 6.90 -3.13 -17.13
N ALA A 119 6.49 -2.89 -18.38
CA ALA A 119 6.18 -1.54 -18.87
C ALA A 119 5.15 -0.83 -17.98
N TYR A 120 4.34 -1.58 -17.23
CA TYR A 120 3.37 -1.05 -16.28
C TYR A 120 4.02 -0.27 -15.12
N TRP A 121 5.10 -0.79 -14.54
CA TRP A 121 5.78 -0.14 -13.40
C TRP A 121 6.87 0.85 -13.81
N ASP A 122 7.22 0.89 -15.10
CA ASP A 122 8.05 1.94 -15.68
C ASP A 122 7.21 3.05 -16.35
N ASP A 123 5.87 2.98 -16.31
CA ASP A 123 4.97 4.01 -16.84
C ASP A 123 4.82 5.17 -15.81
N PRO A 124 5.38 6.36 -16.10
CA PRO A 124 5.34 7.49 -15.18
C PRO A 124 3.93 8.06 -15.00
N GLU A 125 3.06 8.04 -16.02
CA GLU A 125 1.66 8.45 -15.88
C GLU A 125 0.91 7.52 -14.92
N ARG A 126 1.26 6.24 -14.96
CA ARG A 126 0.69 5.27 -14.03
C ARG A 126 1.12 5.53 -12.60
N ILE A 127 2.37 5.90 -12.38
CA ILE A 127 2.89 6.27 -11.06
C ILE A 127 2.23 7.56 -10.56
N ARG A 128 2.08 8.57 -11.43
CA ARG A 128 1.35 9.82 -11.14
C ARG A 128 -0.09 9.57 -10.71
N LEU A 129 -0.73 8.52 -11.24
CA LEU A 129 -2.06 8.09 -10.80
C LEU A 129 -2.01 7.37 -9.45
N LEU A 130 -1.13 6.40 -9.28
CA LEU A 130 -1.15 5.47 -8.14
C LEU A 130 -0.69 6.12 -6.84
N LEU A 131 0.41 6.88 -6.85
CA LEU A 131 1.01 7.38 -5.60
C LEU A 131 0.08 8.35 -4.86
N PRO A 132 -0.56 9.34 -5.50
CA PRO A 132 -1.52 10.21 -4.81
C PRO A 132 -2.71 9.42 -4.26
N LEU A 133 -3.24 8.45 -5.01
CA LEU A 133 -4.34 7.59 -4.53
C LEU A 133 -3.92 6.82 -3.27
N CYS A 134 -2.72 6.22 -3.27
CA CYS A 134 -2.22 5.50 -2.11
C CYS A 134 -2.03 6.42 -0.89
N ILE A 135 -1.46 7.60 -1.07
CA ILE A 135 -1.25 8.58 0.01
C ILE A 135 -2.59 9.00 0.62
N THR A 136 -3.58 9.35 -0.22
CA THR A 136 -4.92 9.72 0.26
C THR A 136 -5.56 8.57 1.04
N VAL A 137 -5.54 7.35 0.49
CA VAL A 137 -6.14 6.18 1.13
C VAL A 137 -5.47 5.86 2.46
N LEU A 138 -4.14 5.98 2.59
CA LEU A 138 -3.44 5.77 3.87
C LEU A 138 -3.93 6.75 4.96
N GLY A 139 -4.14 8.02 4.59
CA GLY A 139 -4.72 9.01 5.50
C GLY A 139 -6.16 8.68 5.90
N GLU A 140 -7.00 8.31 4.93
CA GLU A 140 -8.40 7.91 5.19
C GLU A 140 -8.48 6.67 6.08
N LEU A 141 -7.60 5.68 5.89
CA LEU A 141 -7.53 4.50 6.74
C LEU A 141 -7.07 4.82 8.17
N ALA A 142 -6.15 5.78 8.32
CA ALA A 142 -5.69 6.22 9.64
C ALA A 142 -6.82 6.92 10.41
N GLU A 143 -7.57 7.79 9.74
CA GLU A 143 -8.75 8.43 10.31
C GLU A 143 -9.83 7.41 10.67
N PHE A 144 -10.18 6.52 9.73
CA PHE A 144 -11.16 5.46 9.94
C PHE A 144 -10.80 4.53 11.10
N GLY A 145 -9.51 4.18 11.24
CA GLY A 145 -9.02 3.37 12.35
C GLY A 145 -8.88 4.11 13.68
N GLY A 146 -9.17 5.41 13.74
CA GLY A 146 -8.99 6.23 14.94
C GLY A 146 -7.51 6.48 15.31
N MET A 147 -6.59 6.35 14.35
CA MET A 147 -5.13 6.39 14.56
C MET A 147 -4.50 7.69 14.01
N GLN A 148 -5.29 8.74 13.81
CA GLN A 148 -4.85 9.95 13.09
C GLN A 148 -3.72 10.69 13.82
N ALA A 149 -3.75 10.76 15.16
CA ALA A 149 -2.70 11.37 15.95
C ALA A 149 -1.35 10.65 15.74
N ASP A 150 -1.35 9.32 15.87
CA ASP A 150 -0.15 8.49 15.67
C ASP A 150 0.33 8.47 14.22
N TYR A 151 -0.58 8.63 13.25
CA TYR A 151 -0.25 8.73 11.83
C TYR A 151 0.41 10.07 11.49
N THR A 152 -0.17 11.18 11.94
CA THR A 152 0.33 12.53 11.64
C THR A 152 1.49 12.97 12.54
N GLY A 153 1.63 12.37 13.72
CA GLY A 153 2.71 12.66 14.67
C GLY A 153 2.44 13.85 15.57
N TYR A 154 1.20 14.32 15.61
CA TYR A 154 0.74 15.38 16.50
C TYR A 154 -0.04 14.75 17.66
N TYR A 155 0.36 15.07 18.90
CA TYR A 155 -0.27 14.65 20.15
C TYR A 155 -0.95 15.84 20.83
#